data_AF-A0A8I1TAV7-F1
#
_entry.id   AF-A0A8I1TAV7-F1
#
_cell.length_a   1.000
_cell.length_b   1.000
_cell.length_c   1.000
_cell.angle_alpha   90.00
_cell.angle_beta   90.00
_cell.angle_gamma   90.00
#
_symmetry.space_group_name_H-M   'P 1'
#
loop_
_entity.id
_entity.type
_entity.pdbx_description
1 polymer ?
#
loop_
_entity_poly.entity_id
_entity_poly.type
_entity_poly.pdbx_seq_one_letter_code
_entity_poly.pdbx_strand_id
1 'polypeptide(L)' 'MLYYALVFLVVALVAGVLGFGGIAGASASIAQVLFFLFLVLFLASLVIRLVRGA' A
#
# COMPACT_ATOMS: atom_id res chain seq x y z
N MET A 1 -21.92 -14.87 -0.23
CA MET A 1 -20.91 -13.83 -0.56
C MET A 1 -21.49 -12.42 -0.60
N LEU A 2 -22.64 -12.19 -1.26
CA LEU A 2 -23.27 -10.86 -1.35
C LEU A 2 -23.63 -10.23 0.01
N TYR A 3 -24.04 -11.05 0.99
CA TYR A 3 -24.28 -10.60 2.37
C TYR A 3 -23.02 -9.99 3.01
N TYR A 4 -21.89 -10.68 2.96
CA TYR A 4 -20.63 -10.17 3.51
C TYR A 4 -20.16 -8.91 2.78
N ALA A 5 -20.31 -8.83 1.46
CA ALA A 5 -19.97 -7.62 0.71
C ALA A 5 -20.79 -6.40 1.16
N LEU A 6 -22.10 -6.57 1.38
CA LEU A 6 -22.97 -5.51 1.92
C LEU A 6 -22.59 -5.12 3.36
N VAL A 7 -22.26 -6.09 4.20
CA VAL A 7 -21.79 -5.82 5.57
C VAL A 7 -20.49 -5.02 5.55
N PHE A 8 -19.50 -5.41 4.74
CA PHE A 8 -18.25 -4.66 4.61
C PHE A 8 -18.43 -3.27 3.99
N LEU A 9 -19.38 -3.09 3.07
CA LEU A 9 -19.73 -1.77 2.52
C LEU A 9 -20.22 -0.82 3.63
N VAL A 10 -21.13 -1.29 4.48
CA VAL A 10 -21.67 -0.50 5.59
C VAL A 10 -20.57 -0.15 6.59
N VAL A 11 -19.73 -1.13 6.95
CA VAL A 11 -18.57 -0.92 7.84
C VAL A 11 -17.60 0.10 7.26
N ALA A 12 -17.29 0.03 5.97
CA ALA A 12 -16.39 0.97 5.30
C ALA A 12 -16.94 2.40 5.28
N LEU A 13 -18.24 2.58 5.03
CA LEU A 13 -18.89 3.89 5.10
C LEU A 13 -18.87 4.46 6.52
N VAL A 14 -19.22 3.64 7.52
CA VAL A 14 -19.18 4.05 8.93
C VAL A 14 -17.76 4.42 9.34
N ALA A 15 -16.76 3.61 9.00
CA ALA A 15 -15.36 3.92 9.26
C ALA A 15 -14.91 5.22 8.56
N GLY A 16 -15.33 5.43 7.31
CA GLY A 16 -15.05 6.68 6.58
C GLY A 16 -15.59 7.92 7.30
N VAL A 17 -16.85 7.86 7.75
CA VAL A 17 -17.51 8.98 8.47
C VAL A 17 -16.94 9.18 9.89
N LEU A 18 -16.57 8.11 10.59
CA LEU A 18 -15.96 8.15 11.92
C LEU A 18 -14.51 8.69 11.92
N GLY A 19 -13.96 9.06 10.77
CA GLY A 19 -12.66 9.73 10.71
C GLY A 19 -11.46 8.79 10.59
N PHE A 20 -11.66 7.52 10.20
CA PHE A 20 -10.55 6.61 9.88
C PHE A 20 -9.67 7.09 8.71
N GLY A 21 -10.08 8.15 8.01
CA GLY A 21 -9.25 8.85 7.02
C GLY A 21 -7.90 9.33 7.57
N GLY A 22 -7.79 9.66 8.87
CA GLY A 22 -6.51 10.02 9.49
C GLY A 22 -5.52 8.86 9.54
N ILE A 23 -6.00 7.65 9.86
CA ILE A 23 -5.20 6.42 9.87
C ILE A 23 -4.83 6.01 8.44
N ALA A 24 -5.77 6.20 7.50
CA ALA A 24 -5.50 6.00 6.07
C ALA A 24 -4.37 6.94 5.58
N GLY A 25 -4.37 8.20 6.01
CA GLY A 25 -3.31 9.16 5.70
C GLY A 25 -1.94 8.78 6.28
N ALA A 26 -1.90 8.37 7.56
CA ALA A 26 -0.67 7.90 8.19
C ALA A 26 -0.15 6.60 7.55
N SER A 27 -1.06 5.71 7.13
CA SER A 27 -0.70 4.48 6.42
C SER A 27 -0.18 4.78 5.02
N ALA A 28 -0.74 5.78 4.34
CA ALA A 28 -0.32 6.20 3.00
C ALA A 28 1.12 6.75 3.01
N SER A 29 1.51 7.54 4.02
CA SER A 29 2.87 8.06 4.11
C SER A 29 3.90 6.95 4.37
N ILE A 30 3.58 5.98 5.24
CA ILE A 30 4.43 4.80 5.48
C ILE A 30 4.56 3.97 4.19
N ALA A 31 3.46 3.75 3.48
CA ALA A 31 3.47 3.02 2.21
C ALA A 31 4.32 3.71 1.14
N GLN A 32 4.28 5.05 1.06
CA GLN A 32 5.13 5.82 0.15
C GLN A 32 6.62 5.60 0.45
N VAL A 33 7.03 5.69 1.72
CA VAL A 33 8.44 5.46 2.11
C VAL A 33 8.90 4.05 1.73
N LEU A 34 8.08 3.04 2.02
CA LEU A 34 8.38 1.64 1.67
C LEU A 34 8.46 1.43 0.15
N PHE A 35 7.59 2.08 -0.63
CA PHE A 35 7.61 2.02 -2.09
C PHE A 35 8.94 2.56 -2.64
N PHE A 36 9.40 3.72 -2.18
CA PHE A 36 10.69 4.27 -2.60
C PHE A 36 11.87 3.40 -2.18
N LEU A 37 11.84 2.88 -0.95
CA LEU A 37 12.88 1.96 -0.48
C LEU A 37 12.96 0.71 -1.36
N PHE A 38 11.81 0.10 -1.66
CA PHE A 38 11.73 -1.04 -2.56
C PHE A 38 12.22 -0.69 -3.97
N LEU A 39 11.85 0.47 -4.49
CA LEU A 39 12.25 0.93 -5.83
C LEU A 39 13.77 1.10 -5.93
N VAL A 40 14.42 1.66 -4.91
CA VAL A 40 15.89 1.77 -4.84
C VAL A 40 16.53 0.39 -4.81
N LEU A 41 16.06 -0.51 -3.95
CA LEU A 41 16.58 -1.89 -3.86
C LEU A 41 16.37 -2.66 -5.16
N PHE A 42 15.20 -2.49 -5.79
CA PHE A 42 14.86 -3.10 -7.07
C PHE A 42 15.82 -2.63 -8.16
N LEU A 43 16.02 -1.32 -8.30
CA LEU A 43 16.98 -0.76 -9.26
C LEU A 43 18.41 -1.23 -8.98
N ALA A 44 18.84 -1.25 -7.72
CA ALA A 44 20.16 -1.76 -7.35
C ALA A 44 20.32 -3.24 -7.75
N SER A 45 19.32 -4.07 -7.44
CA SER A 45 19.32 -5.50 -7.81
C SER A 45 19.32 -5.71 -9.33
N LEU A 46 18.59 -4.85 -10.07
CA LEU A 46 18.51 -4.90 -11.51
C LEU A 46 19.87 -4.55 -12.14
N VAL A 47 20.51 -3.48 -11.68
CA VAL A 47 21.85 -3.08 -12.13
C VAL A 47 22.87 -4.18 -11.83
N ILE A 48 22.86 -4.76 -10.62
CA ILE A 48 23.76 -5.86 -10.26
C ILE A 48 23.55 -7.07 -11.19
N ARG A 49 22.30 -7.42 -11.49
CA ARG A 49 21.99 -8.51 -12.43
C ARG A 49 22.46 -8.20 -13.85
N LEU A 50 22.26 -6.97 -14.31
CA LEU A 50 22.59 -6.56 -15.67
C LEU A 50 24.11 -6.50 -15.87
N VAL A 51 24.87 -6.11 -14.84
CA VAL A 51 26.34 -6.11 -14.85
C VAL A 51 26.94 -7.51 -14.70
N ARG A 52 26.34 -8.41 -13.92
CA ARG A 52 26.84 -9.79 -13.73
C ARG A 52 26.39 -10.77 -14.83
N GLY A 53 25.34 -10.42 -15.56
CA GLY A 53 24.77 -11.25 -16.64
C GLY A 53 25.25 -10.87 -18.04
N ALA A 54 25.98 -9.76 -18.20
CA ALA A 54 26.75 -9.39 -19.39
C ALA A 54 28.20 -9.88 -19.25
#